data_AF-A0AAV0KMV6-F1
#
_entry.id   AF-A0AAV0KMV6-F1
#
_cell.length_a   1.000
_cell.length_b   1.000
_cell.length_c   1.000
_cell.angle_alpha   90.00
_cell.angle_beta   90.00
_cell.angle_gamma   90.00
#
_symmetry.space_group_name_H-M   'P 1'
#
loop_
_entity.id
_entity.type
_entity.pdbx_description
1 polymer ?
#
loop_
_entity_poly.entity_id
_entity_poly.type
_entity_poly.pdbx_seq_one_letter_code
_entity_poly.pdbx_strand_id
1 'polypeptide(L)' 'DVHCSCGIFEFCGIPCRHIFCILKAENQIQIPKSLILKRWTKDAKEFDPSSMGSFPTQQNISRFGFLVGQCSRMCHYDVS' A
#
# COMPACT_ATOMS: atom_id res chain seq x y z
N ASP A 1 7.50 11.83 3.19
CA ASP A 1 6.95 10.56 2.66
C ASP A 1 5.80 10.05 3.51
N VAL A 2 4.80 9.41 2.88
CA VAL A 2 3.66 8.80 3.59
C VAL A 2 3.93 7.32 3.77
N HIS A 3 3.94 6.85 5.01
CA HIS A 3 4.23 5.47 5.36
C HIS A 3 3.17 4.89 6.30
N CYS A 4 2.82 3.62 6.09
CA CYS A 4 1.94 2.86 6.98
C CYS A 4 2.68 1.60 7.44
N SER A 5 2.74 1.37 8.75
CA SER A 5 3.33 0.17 9.34
C SER A 5 2.54 -1.12 9.08
N CYS A 6 1.37 -1.01 8.47
CA CYS A 6 0.50 -2.14 8.13
C CYS A 6 1.06 -3.10 7.07
N GLY A 7 2.10 -2.71 6.32
CA GLY A 7 2.76 -3.61 5.36
C GLY A 7 1.97 -3.91 4.08
N ILE A 8 0.76 -3.36 3.93
CA ILE A 8 -0.12 -3.67 2.79
C ILE A 8 0.43 -3.09 1.49
N PHE A 9 1.05 -1.91 1.53
CA PHE A 9 1.65 -1.32 0.34
C PHE A 9 2.89 -2.11 -0.10
N GLU A 10 3.69 -2.58 0.84
CA GLU A 10 4.87 -3.40 0.54
C GLU A 10 4.47 -4.76 -0.05
N PHE A 11 3.31 -5.28 0.33
CA PHE A 11 2.81 -6.58 -0.12
C PHE A 11 2.00 -6.53 -1.42
N CYS A 12 0.98 -5.66 -1.48
CA CYS A 12 0.08 -5.52 -2.62
C CYS A 12 0.49 -4.40 -3.58
N GLY A 13 1.36 -3.48 -3.13
CA GLY A 13 1.69 -2.20 -3.77
C GLY A 13 0.49 -1.41 -4.25
N ILE A 14 -0.56 -1.44 -3.44
CA ILE A 14 -1.69 -0.52 -3.50
C ILE A 14 -1.75 0.18 -2.14
N PRO A 15 -1.88 1.52 -2.10
CA PRO A 15 -2.06 2.24 -0.85
C PRO A 15 -3.26 1.68 -0.06
N CYS A 16 -3.06 1.39 1.21
CA CYS A 16 -4.14 0.93 2.08
C CYS A 16 -4.99 2.11 2.57
N ARG A 17 -6.13 1.81 3.20
CA ARG A 17 -7.01 2.83 3.80
C ARG A 17 -6.27 3.78 4.76
N HIS A 18 -5.28 3.28 5.52
CA HIS A 18 -4.50 4.12 6.44
C HIS A 18 -3.67 5.18 5.71
N ILE A 19 -3.05 4.82 4.60
CA ILE A 19 -2.29 5.77 3.78
C ILE A 19 -3.21 6.89 3.27
N PHE A 20 -4.43 6.54 2.85
CA PHE A 20 -5.44 7.55 2.48
C PHE A 20 -5.90 8.41 3.66
N CYS A 21 -6.02 7.85 4.87
CA CYS A 21 -6.31 8.63 6.07
C CYS A 21 -5.19 9.64 6.38
N ILE A 22 -3.93 9.23 6.29
CA ILE A 22 -2.77 10.13 6.49
C ILE A 22 -2.78 11.23 5.44
N LEU A 23 -2.97 10.90 4.16
CA LEU A 23 -3.08 11.89 3.08
C LEU A 23 -4.17 12.92 3.36
N LYS A 24 -5.34 12.47 3.84
CA LYS A 24 -6.45 13.36 4.19
C LYS A 24 -6.12 14.26 5.39
N ALA A 25 -5.49 13.73 6.43
CA ALA A 25 -5.10 14.50 7.61
C ALA A 25 -4.03 15.56 7.29
N GLU A 26 -3.10 15.23 6.41
CA GLU A 26 -2.05 16.13 5.89
C GLU A 26 -2.54 17.08 4.78
N ASN A 27 -3.86 17.08 4.50
CA ASN A 27 -4.51 17.87 3.45
C ASN A 27 -3.84 17.73 2.07
N GLN A 28 -3.29 16.55 1.78
CA GLN A 28 -2.64 16.21 0.52
C GLN A 28 -3.71 15.84 -0.51
N ILE A 29 -3.90 16.70 -1.50
CA ILE A 29 -4.88 16.50 -2.59
C ILE A 29 -4.33 15.66 -3.74
N GLN A 30 -3.03 15.39 -3.77
CA GLN A 30 -2.37 14.57 -4.78
C GLN A 30 -1.73 13.34 -4.14
N ILE A 31 -1.72 12.23 -4.88
CA ILE A 31 -1.02 11.02 -4.47
C ILE A 31 0.50 11.23 -4.68
N PRO A 32 1.33 11.13 -3.63
CA PRO A 32 2.78 11.18 -3.76
C PRO A 32 3.32 10.16 -4.77
N LYS A 33 4.34 10.54 -5.54
CA LYS A 33 4.99 9.66 -6.52
C LYS A 33 5.53 8.37 -5.90
N SER A 34 5.95 8.40 -4.63
CA SER A 34 6.43 7.22 -3.89
C SER A 34 5.36 6.14 -3.69
N LEU A 35 4.07 6.48 -3.84
CA LEU A 35 2.95 5.54 -3.77
C LEU A 35 2.50 5.02 -5.15
N ILE A 36 3.12 5.49 -6.24
CA ILE A 36 2.77 5.13 -7.61
C ILE A 36 3.83 4.16 -8.15
N LEU A 37 3.48 2.88 -8.24
CA LEU A 37 4.37 1.86 -8.81
C LEU A 37 4.23 1.80 -10.33
N LYS A 38 5.32 1.49 -11.06
CA LYS A 38 5.35 1.40 -12.53
C LYS A 38 4.25 0.49 -13.11
N ARG A 39 3.90 -0.60 -12.41
CA ARG A 39 2.80 -1.49 -12.83
C ARG A 39 1.42 -0.82 -12.90
N TRP A 40 1.25 0.33 -12.24
CA TRP A 40 0.01 1.11 -12.21
C TRP A 40 0.07 2.33 -13.14
N THR A 41 1.14 2.52 -13.90
CA THR A 41 1.26 3.61 -14.89
C THR A 41 0.91 3.11 -16.29
N LYS A 42 0.67 4.05 -17.22
CA LYS A 42 0.45 3.74 -18.64
C LYS A 42 1.62 2.97 -19.26
N ASP A 43 2.82 3.20 -18.74
CA ASP A 43 4.08 2.61 -19.21
C ASP A 43 4.36 1.24 -18.57
N ALA A 44 3.37 0.63 -17.90
CA ALA A 44 3.49 -0.71 -17.30
C ALA A 44 3.87 -1.80 -18.31
N LYS A 45 3.57 -1.59 -19.60
CA LYS A 45 3.88 -2.55 -20.68
C LYS A 45 5.35 -2.54 -21.09
N GLU A 46 6.12 -1.55 -20.69
CA GLU A 46 7.58 -1.60 -20.81
C GLU A 46 8.08 -2.74 -19.91
N PHE A 47 8.26 -3.91 -20.50
CA PHE A 47 8.67 -5.12 -19.81
C PHE A 47 10.03 -4.90 -19.16
N ASP A 48 10.01 -4.62 -17.86
CA ASP A 48 11.18 -4.67 -17.01
C ASP A 48 11.11 -5.98 -16.20
N PRO A 49 11.92 -7.00 -16.56
CA PRO A 49 11.95 -8.27 -15.83
C PRO A 49 12.39 -8.09 -14.36
N SER A 50 13.03 -6.96 -14.03
CA SER A 50 13.42 -6.59 -12.66
C SER A 50 12.23 -6.12 -11.81
N SER A 51 11.11 -5.73 -12.45
CA SER A 51 9.87 -5.29 -11.81
C SER A 51 8.90 -6.43 -11.48
N MET A 52 9.24 -7.67 -11.82
CA MET A 52 8.47 -8.85 -11.42
C MET A 52 8.67 -9.04 -9.92
N GLY A 53 7.74 -8.49 -9.13
CA GLY A 53 7.70 -8.70 -7.68
C GLY A 53 7.77 -10.19 -7.35
N SER A 54 8.41 -10.52 -6.23
CA SER A 54 8.54 -11.90 -5.79
C SER A 54 7.16 -12.57 -5.71
N PHE A 55 7.06 -13.79 -6.27
CA PHE A 55 5.85 -14.58 -6.10
C PHE A 55 5.56 -14.75 -4.61
N PRO A 56 4.31 -14.50 -4.16
CA PRO A 56 3.97 -14.62 -2.76
C PRO A 56 4.14 -16.07 -2.31
N THR A 57 5.10 -16.29 -1.39
CA THR A 57 5.27 -17.58 -0.71
C THR A 57 4.09 -17.87 0.21
N GLN A 58 3.93 -19.11 0.67
CA GLN A 58 2.86 -19.47 1.61
C GLN A 58 2.88 -18.61 2.89
N GLN A 59 4.07 -18.32 3.42
CA GLN A 59 4.26 -17.44 4.58
C GLN A 59 3.79 -16.00 4.30
N ASN A 60 4.07 -15.50 3.10
CA ASN A 60 3.64 -14.19 2.61
C ASN A 60 2.11 -14.09 2.57
N ILE A 61 1.41 -15.14 2.13
CA ILE A 61 -0.06 -15.21 2.10
C ILE A 61 -0.65 -15.19 3.52
N SER A 62 -0.14 -16.03 4.43
CA SER A 62 -0.62 -16.08 5.82
C SER A 62 -0.42 -14.74 6.54
N ARG A 63 0.76 -14.12 6.37
CA ARG A 63 1.07 -12.81 6.95
C ARG A 63 0.15 -11.72 6.40
N PHE A 64 -0.14 -11.75 5.10
CA PHE A 64 -1.07 -10.81 4.48
C PHE A 64 -2.47 -10.87 5.10
N GLY A 65 -3.02 -12.08 5.27
CA GLY A 65 -4.34 -12.27 5.90
C GLY A 65 -4.39 -11.72 7.33
N PHE A 66 -3.33 -11.94 8.12
CA PHE A 66 -3.22 -11.39 9.47
C PHE A 66 -3.16 -9.85 9.48
N LEU A 67 -2.29 -9.25 8.66
CA LEU A 67 -2.13 -7.80 8.56
C LEU A 67 -3.44 -7.11 8.15
N VAL A 68 -4.13 -7.66 7.13
CA VAL A 68 -5.44 -7.15 6.69
C VAL A 68 -6.47 -7.21 7.83
N GLY A 69 -6.49 -8.32 8.58
CA GLY A 69 -7.39 -8.49 9.74
C GLY A 69 -7.05 -7.62 10.96
N GLN A 70 -5.83 -7.08 11.05
CA GLN A 70 -5.47 -6.05 12.04
C GLN A 70 -5.86 -4.65 11.55
N CYS A 71 -5.66 -4.37 10.26
CA CYS A 71 -5.97 -3.07 9.67
C CYS A 71 -7.46 -2.74 9.70
N SER A 72 -8.34 -3.76 9.59
CA SER A 72 -9.78 -3.59 9.71
C SER A 72 -10.23 -3.06 11.08
N ARG A 73 -9.45 -3.31 12.14
CA ARG A 73 -9.76 -2.90 13.52
C ARG A 73 -9.16 -1.55 13.92
N MET A 74 -8.21 -1.03 13.16
CA MET A 74 -7.50 0.24 13.47
C MET A 74 -8.17 1.47 12.86
N CYS A 75 -9.37 1.34 12.28
CA CYS A 75 -10.06 2.43 11.60
C CYS A 75 -10.83 3.41 12.50
N HIS A 76 -10.37 3.65 13.73
CA HIS A 76 -10.85 4.78 14.55
C HIS A 76 -9.97 6.00 14.28
N TYR A 77 -10.42 6.83 13.35
CA TYR A 77 -9.96 8.21 13.23
C TYR A 77 -10.84 9.04 14.17
N ASP A 78 -10.45 9.13 15.45
CA ASP A 78 -11.01 10.15 16.34
C ASP A 78 -10.29 11.46 16.02
N VAL A 79 -11.01 12.36 15.34
CA VAL A 79 -10.67 13.79 15.35
C VAL A 79 -11.23 14.31 16.67
N SER A 80 -10.34 14.60 17.61
CA SER A 80 -10.61 15.49 18.74
C SER A 80 -9.97 16.85 18.45
#